data_AF-A0A821MFU9-F1
#
_entry.id   AF-A0A821MFU9-F1
#
_cell.length_a   1.000
_cell.length_b   1.000
_cell.length_c   1.000
_cell.angle_alpha   90.00
_cell.angle_beta   90.00
_cell.angle_gamma   90.00
#
_symmetry.space_group_name_H-M   'P 1'
#
loop_
_entity.id
_entity.type
_entity.pdbx_description
1 polymer ?
#
loop_
_entity_poly.entity_id
_entity_poly.type
_entity_poly.pdbx_seq_one_letter_code
_entity_poly.pdbx_strand_id
1 'polypeptide(L)'
;QANTSLISIHNEITVRFQFLSFIFSISASPKDFNLTQSQADRLWDCLTAVTGSTGTNREELYNWLLSQLKNRDGGHALSLETFKHLLTEKLLTQKPEHVCGQQLNLIQEILQQSRTNW
;
A
#
# COMPACT_ATOMS: atom_id res chain seq x y z
N GLN A 1 -0.71 -4.03 29.70
CA GLN A 1 -1.87 -3.45 29.01
C GLN A 1 -1.53 -2.83 27.64
N ALA A 2 -0.31 -2.36 27.36
CA ALA A 2 0.07 -1.82 26.04
C ALA A 2 0.09 -2.85 24.88
N ASN A 3 0.57 -4.09 25.11
CA ASN A 3 0.67 -5.11 24.05
C ASN A 3 -0.67 -5.53 23.45
N THR A 4 -1.74 -5.56 24.24
CA THR A 4 -3.08 -5.94 23.76
C THR A 4 -3.66 -4.88 22.81
N SER A 5 -3.39 -3.60 23.08
CA SER A 5 -3.82 -2.49 22.22
C SER A 5 -3.09 -2.47 20.87
N LEU A 6 -1.79 -2.81 20.85
CA LEU A 6 -1.00 -2.86 19.60
C LEU A 6 -1.42 -4.03 18.70
N ILE A 7 -1.68 -5.20 19.29
CA ILE A 7 -2.22 -6.37 18.57
C ILE A 7 -3.61 -6.04 17.99
N SER A 8 -4.44 -5.29 18.72
CA SER A 8 -5.75 -4.83 18.23
C SER A 8 -5.61 -3.91 17.01
N ILE A 9 -4.70 -2.94 17.04
CA ILE A 9 -4.49 -2.00 15.92
C ILE A 9 -3.97 -2.71 14.68
N HIS A 10 -2.99 -3.60 14.82
CA HIS A 10 -2.46 -4.38 13.69
C HIS A 10 -3.54 -5.28 13.07
N ASN A 11 -4.37 -5.93 13.90
CA ASN A 11 -5.51 -6.71 13.42
C ASN A 11 -6.54 -5.83 12.68
N GLU A 12 -6.88 -4.65 13.19
CA GLU A 12 -7.81 -3.73 12.53
C GLU A 12 -7.31 -3.29 11.15
N ILE A 13 -6.02 -2.95 11.04
CA ILE A 13 -5.41 -2.56 9.76
C ILE A 13 -5.42 -3.73 8.78
N THR A 14 -5.04 -4.91 9.25
CA THR A 14 -5.04 -6.14 8.44
C THR A 14 -6.43 -6.44 7.89
N VAL A 15 -7.46 -6.41 8.74
CA VAL A 15 -8.86 -6.66 8.33
C VAL A 15 -9.35 -5.60 7.33
N ARG A 16 -9.01 -4.33 7.53
CA ARG A 16 -9.37 -3.26 6.58
C ARG A 16 -8.71 -3.47 5.22
N PHE A 17 -7.44 -3.89 5.18
CA PHE A 17 -6.77 -4.22 3.93
C PHE A 17 -7.33 -5.46 3.25
N GLN A 18 -7.71 -6.49 4.01
CA GLN A 18 -8.42 -7.66 3.46
C GLN A 18 -9.75 -7.24 2.83
N PHE A 19 -10.50 -6.36 3.50
CA PHE A 19 -11.75 -5.80 2.96
C PHE A 19 -11.49 -5.01 1.68
N LEU A 20 -10.47 -4.14 1.64
CA LEU A 20 -10.12 -3.40 0.43
C LEU A 20 -9.71 -4.34 -0.72
N SER A 21 -8.87 -5.34 -0.46
CA SER A 21 -8.50 -6.35 -1.45
C SER A 21 -9.71 -7.08 -2.01
N PHE A 22 -10.70 -7.39 -1.16
CA PHE A 22 -11.95 -8.01 -1.60
C PHE A 22 -12.74 -7.07 -2.51
N ILE A 23 -12.96 -5.82 -2.10
CA ILE A 23 -13.72 -4.82 -2.89
C ILE A 23 -13.07 -4.58 -4.26
N PHE A 24 -11.74 -4.54 -4.32
CA PHE A 24 -10.99 -4.33 -5.56
C PHE A 24 -10.53 -5.63 -6.24
N SER A 25 -11.25 -6.73 -6.01
CA SER A 25 -11.05 -7.98 -6.74
C SER A 25 -11.96 -8.05 -7.96
N ILE A 26 -11.52 -8.74 -9.01
CA ILE A 26 -12.35 -8.96 -10.22
C ILE A 26 -13.68 -9.67 -9.93
N SER A 27 -13.79 -10.34 -8.78
CA SER A 27 -15.00 -11.02 -8.34
C SER A 27 -16.03 -10.05 -7.74
N ALA A 28 -15.59 -8.93 -7.18
CA ALA A 28 -16.44 -7.98 -6.47
C ALA A 28 -16.67 -6.68 -7.25
N SER A 29 -15.78 -6.31 -8.19
CA SER A 29 -15.91 -5.07 -8.96
C SER A 29 -15.27 -5.13 -10.36
N PRO A 30 -15.70 -4.25 -11.29
CA PRO A 30 -15.10 -4.10 -12.62
C PRO A 30 -13.65 -3.63 -12.57
N LYS A 31 -12.79 -4.04 -13.51
CA LYS A 31 -11.34 -3.72 -13.50
C LYS A 31 -10.99 -2.22 -13.54
N ASP A 32 -11.90 -1.39 -14.04
CA ASP A 32 -11.80 0.06 -14.10
C ASP A 32 -12.25 0.75 -12.79
N PHE A 33 -12.86 0.00 -11.87
CA PHE A 33 -13.18 0.46 -10.53
C PHE A 33 -11.93 0.41 -9.64
N ASN A 34 -11.19 1.51 -9.58
CA ASN A 34 -9.97 1.61 -8.79
C ASN A 34 -9.93 2.89 -7.93
N LEU A 35 -8.98 2.95 -7.02
CA LEU A 35 -8.74 4.15 -6.22
C LEU A 35 -8.22 5.27 -7.12
N THR A 36 -8.88 6.42 -7.02
CA THR A 36 -8.33 7.67 -7.56
C THR A 36 -7.02 8.02 -6.85
N GLN A 37 -6.18 8.82 -7.51
CA GLN A 37 -4.93 9.31 -6.92
C GLN A 37 -5.14 9.96 -5.55
N SER A 38 -6.17 10.80 -5.41
CA SER A 38 -6.50 11.47 -4.15
C SER A 38 -6.88 10.49 -3.03
N GLN A 39 -7.59 9.41 -3.35
CA GLN A 39 -7.93 8.37 -2.38
C GLN A 39 -6.69 7.55 -1.98
N ALA A 40 -5.78 7.27 -2.91
CA ALA A 40 -4.52 6.60 -2.63
C ALA A 40 -3.61 7.45 -1.73
N ASP A 41 -3.52 8.77 -1.99
CA ASP A 41 -2.81 9.71 -1.12
C ASP A 41 -3.42 9.74 0.28
N ARG A 42 -4.75 9.77 0.37
CA ARG A 42 -5.43 9.75 1.66
C ARG A 42 -5.13 8.47 2.43
N LEU A 43 -5.16 7.32 1.78
CA LEU A 43 -4.82 6.02 2.38
C LEU A 43 -3.37 6.02 2.88
N TRP A 44 -2.44 6.52 2.07
CA TRP A 44 -1.04 6.67 2.44
C TRP A 44 -0.88 7.53 3.70
N ASP A 45 -1.47 8.72 3.70
CA ASP A 45 -1.33 9.66 4.81
C ASP A 45 -1.95 9.08 6.10
N CYS A 46 -3.09 8.40 5.99
CA CYS A 46 -3.74 7.74 7.14
C CYS A 46 -2.87 6.69 7.83
N LEU A 47 -1.95 6.03 7.11
CA LEU A 47 -1.16 4.93 7.65
C LEU A 47 0.30 5.31 7.94
N THR A 48 0.79 6.37 7.29
CA THR A 48 2.13 6.92 7.51
C THR A 48 2.15 8.04 8.54
N ALA A 49 1.05 8.79 8.72
CA ALA A 49 0.95 9.87 9.70
C ALA A 49 0.65 9.40 11.13
N VAL A 50 0.40 8.11 11.37
CA VAL A 50 0.26 7.56 12.73
C VAL A 50 1.65 7.46 13.37
N THR A 51 2.22 8.63 13.67
CA THR A 51 3.49 8.82 14.34
C THR A 51 3.30 8.57 15.83
N GLY A 52 3.33 7.30 16.22
CA GLY A 52 3.14 6.93 17.63
C GLY A 52 3.14 5.44 17.91
N SER A 53 3.04 4.59 16.89
CA SER A 53 3.14 3.14 17.06
C SER A 53 3.87 2.57 15.86
N THR A 54 5.03 1.96 16.15
CA THR A 54 5.72 0.86 15.45
C THR A 54 5.60 0.80 13.92
N GLY A 55 6.72 0.65 13.20
CA GLY A 55 6.80 0.57 11.73
C GLY A 55 5.87 -0.46 11.04
N THR A 56 5.18 -1.32 11.80
CA THR A 56 4.19 -2.30 11.37
C THR A 56 3.09 -1.74 10.47
N ASN A 57 2.57 -0.53 10.70
CA ASN A 57 1.48 0.01 9.87
C ASN A 57 1.94 0.38 8.46
N ARG A 58 3.15 0.91 8.36
CA ARG A 58 3.79 1.23 7.07
C ARG A 58 4.15 -0.04 6.32
N GLU A 59 4.62 -1.05 7.03
CA GLU A 59 4.91 -2.36 6.45
C GLU A 59 3.66 -3.04 5.87
N GLU A 60 2.53 -3.03 6.60
CA GLU A 60 1.26 -3.56 6.09
C GLU A 60 0.80 -2.81 4.84
N LEU A 61 0.92 -1.47 4.83
CA LEU A 61 0.64 -0.68 3.62
C LEU A 61 1.53 -1.11 2.45
N TYR A 62 2.85 -1.23 2.65
CA TYR A 62 3.76 -1.62 1.57
C TYR A 62 3.51 -3.04 1.07
N ASN A 63 3.19 -3.97 1.96
CA ASN A 63 2.85 -5.34 1.59
C ASN A 63 1.55 -5.38 0.77
N TRP A 64 0.54 -4.61 1.17
CA TRP A 64 -0.71 -4.50 0.42
C TRP A 64 -0.48 -3.86 -0.96
N LEU A 65 0.25 -2.74 -1.04
CA LEU A 65 0.62 -2.12 -2.32
C LEU A 65 1.37 -3.10 -3.24
N LEU A 66 2.29 -3.89 -2.69
CA LEU A 66 3.03 -4.89 -3.44
C LEU A 66 2.13 -6.02 -3.95
N SER A 67 1.14 -6.45 -3.18
CA SER A 67 0.18 -7.48 -3.61
C SER A 67 -0.70 -6.99 -4.76
N GLN A 68 -1.13 -5.72 -4.70
CA GLN A 68 -1.87 -5.08 -5.79
C GLN A 68 -1.01 -4.98 -7.06
N LEU A 69 0.25 -4.55 -6.93
CA LEU A 69 1.15 -4.39 -8.07
C LEU A 69 1.49 -5.72 -8.77
N LYS A 70 1.72 -6.78 -7.99
CA LYS A 70 2.00 -8.12 -8.52
C LYS A 70 0.74 -8.84 -9.02
N ASN A 71 -0.44 -8.26 -8.80
CA ASN A 71 -1.74 -8.83 -9.13
C ASN A 71 -1.91 -10.27 -8.62
N ARG A 72 -1.32 -10.59 -7.44
CA ARG A 72 -1.29 -11.98 -6.92
C ARG A 72 -2.69 -12.54 -6.64
N ASP A 73 -3.64 -11.66 -6.33
CA ASP A 73 -5.02 -12.02 -5.96
C ASP A 73 -6.07 -11.47 -6.96
N GLY A 74 -5.66 -11.07 -8.18
CA GLY A 74 -6.59 -10.43 -9.13
C GLY A 74 -6.98 -9.00 -8.74
N GLY A 75 -6.20 -8.37 -7.87
CA GLY A 75 -6.43 -7.01 -7.36
C GLY A 75 -6.18 -5.95 -8.42
N HIS A 76 -7.11 -5.00 -8.54
CA HIS A 76 -7.01 -3.85 -9.45
C HIS A 76 -7.19 -2.52 -8.70
N ALA A 77 -6.91 -2.49 -7.39
CA ALA A 77 -7.17 -1.34 -6.55
C ALA A 77 -6.42 -0.08 -6.98
N LEU A 78 -5.27 -0.23 -7.65
CA LEU A 78 -4.38 0.85 -8.02
C LEU A 78 -3.97 0.70 -9.48
N SER A 79 -4.14 1.78 -10.24
CA SER A 79 -3.61 1.87 -11.59
C SER A 79 -2.08 2.01 -11.57
N LEU A 80 -1.46 1.74 -12.71
CA LEU A 80 -0.02 1.93 -12.89
C LEU A 80 0.39 3.40 -12.77
N GLU A 81 -0.49 4.33 -13.16
CA GLU A 81 -0.29 5.76 -12.97
C GLU A 81 -0.31 6.14 -11.48
N THR A 82 -1.21 5.54 -10.71
CA THR A 82 -1.25 5.75 -9.25
C THR A 82 0.03 5.24 -8.59
N PHE A 83 0.60 4.12 -9.05
CA PHE A 83 1.90 3.64 -8.55
C PHE A 83 3.06 4.59 -8.91
N LYS A 84 3.07 5.19 -10.11
CA LYS A 84 4.05 6.23 -10.50
C LYS A 84 4.01 7.42 -9.55
N HIS A 85 2.80 7.90 -9.27
CA HIS A 85 2.57 9.01 -8.35
C HIS A 85 3.08 8.68 -6.94
N LEU A 86 2.69 7.52 -6.38
CA LEU A 86 3.17 7.10 -5.07
C LEU A 86 4.71 6.92 -5.03
N LEU A 87 5.33 6.45 -6.11
CA LEU A 87 6.77 6.36 -6.20
C LEU A 87 7.44 7.74 -6.07
N THR A 88 7.01 8.68 -6.90
CA THR A 88 7.66 9.99 -7.06
C THR A 88 7.36 10.94 -5.91
N GLU A 89 6.10 11.01 -5.47
CA GLU A 89 5.66 12.00 -4.48
C GLU A 89 5.76 11.50 -3.04
N LYS A 90 5.73 10.18 -2.82
CA LYS A 90 5.66 9.60 -1.47
C LYS A 90 6.87 8.73 -1.11
N LEU A 91 7.23 7.75 -1.93
CA LEU A 91 8.26 6.75 -1.60
C LEU A 91 9.68 7.32 -1.70
N LEU A 92 10.00 8.03 -2.78
CA LEU A 92 11.33 8.60 -3.02
C LEU A 92 11.59 9.91 -2.26
N THR A 93 10.55 10.54 -1.72
CA THR A 93 10.65 11.77 -0.92
C THR A 93 10.94 11.51 0.56
N GLN A 94 10.88 10.25 1.00
CA GLN A 94 11.15 9.90 2.40
C GLN A 94 12.64 10.02 2.71
N LYS A 95 12.94 10.50 3.93
CA LYS A 95 14.32 10.56 4.41
C LYS A 95 14.89 9.14 4.59
N PRO A 96 16.22 8.93 4.39
CA PRO A 96 16.85 7.62 4.47
C PRO A 96 16.57 6.87 5.79
N GLU A 97 16.53 7.59 6.92
CA GLU A 97 16.24 7.04 8.25
C GLU A 97 14.82 6.43 8.39
N HIS A 98 13.92 6.73 7.46
CA HIS A 98 12.57 6.19 7.45
C HIS A 98 12.38 5.05 6.43
N VAL A 99 13.40 4.72 5.63
CA VAL A 99 13.31 3.66 4.62
C VAL A 99 13.46 2.29 5.28
N CYS A 100 12.54 1.37 4.97
CA CYS A 100 12.61 -0.02 5.43
C CYS A 100 12.72 -1.02 4.27
N GLY A 101 13.01 -2.29 4.57
CA GLY A 101 13.21 -3.33 3.56
C GLY A 101 11.99 -3.54 2.65
N GLN A 102 10.78 -3.53 3.22
CA GLN A 102 9.53 -3.67 2.49
C GLN A 102 9.32 -2.50 1.52
N GLN A 103 9.71 -1.29 1.92
CA GLN A 103 9.67 -0.12 1.05
C GLN A 103 10.60 -0.28 -0.15
N LEU A 104 11.85 -0.72 0.08
CA LEU A 104 12.82 -0.96 -0.99
C LEU A 104 12.30 -2.03 -1.97
N ASN A 105 11.72 -3.12 -1.46
CA ASN A 105 11.11 -4.16 -2.28
C ASN A 105 9.97 -3.60 -3.16
N LEU A 106 9.13 -2.75 -2.59
CA LEU A 106 8.05 -2.09 -3.34
C LEU A 106 8.61 -1.16 -4.43
N ILE A 107 9.59 -0.31 -4.10
CA ILE A 107 10.25 0.56 -5.09
C ILE A 107 10.84 -0.27 -6.23
N GLN A 108 11.57 -1.34 -5.90
CA GLN A 108 12.18 -2.22 -6.90
C GLN A 108 11.12 -2.85 -7.80
N GLU A 109 10.01 -3.34 -7.25
CA GLU A 109 8.94 -3.93 -8.04
C GLU A 109 8.27 -2.89 -8.95
N ILE A 110 7.99 -1.66 -8.46
CA ILE A 110 7.42 -0.59 -9.29
C ILE A 110 8.36 -0.28 -10.47
N LEU A 111 9.67 -0.16 -10.20
CA LEU A 111 10.68 0.10 -11.22
C LEU A 111 10.89 -1.08 -12.19
N GLN A 112 10.63 -2.30 -11.76
CA GLN A 112 10.69 -3.46 -12.64
C GLN A 112 9.48 -3.47 -13.58
N GLN A 113 8.27 -3.29 -13.03
CA GLN A 113 7.02 -3.24 -13.79
C GLN A 113 6.99 -2.05 -14.76
N SER A 114 7.65 -0.95 -14.40
CA SER A 114 7.78 0.22 -15.27
C SER A 114 8.61 -0.05 -16.52
N ARG A 115 9.65 -0.89 -16.41
CA ARG A 115 10.51 -1.23 -17.55
C ARG A 115 9.83 -2.20 -18.52
N THR A 116 8.89 -2.99 -18.04
CA THR A 116 8.21 -4.01 -18.84
C THR A 116 6.89 -3.53 -19.44
N ASN A 117 6.24 -2.52 -18.85
CA ASN A 117 4.88 -2.12 -19.20
C ASN A 117 4.71 -0.62 -19.50
N TRP A 118 5.77 0.20 -19.50
CA TRP A 118 5.74 1.60 -19.96
C TRP A 118 6.56 1.74 -21.23
#